data_AF-A0A0F4RJ73-F1
#
_entry.id   AF-A0A0F4RJ73-F1
#
_cell.length_a   1.000
_cell.length_b   1.000
_cell.length_c   1.000
_cell.angle_alpha   90.00
_cell.angle_beta   90.00
_cell.angle_gamma   90.00
#
_symmetry.space_group_name_H-M   'P 1'
#
loop_
_entity.id
_entity.type
_entity.pdbx_description
1 polymer ?
#
loop_
_entity_poly.entity_id
_entity_poly.type
_entity_poly.pdbx_seq_one_letter_code
_entity_poly.pdbx_strand_id
1 'polypeptide(L)'
;MIFWTFQQTEWAIGGGPIAWVGDFIGYKESNFGQAINSLEVTVFSNPQPQEFRKPPNSSLRRKGIRQPHEAKLPSVVYRKKERKLGIKWQSQNLTEDEMEISGWQNATRSVFIRAVRDVHDALAWGLNERLSGRDDFDISACLEWVKVAQVHVPTTDEDLRSVLSRRSEEHLHLVRTKDFHKKFDIDWSSMHEDAAYLLYHPDLWNDTDERMPPGNQLGKGILKNFDYYENTSLIGILTSLGLSTYDNALVYDDKIKALQVELALAFAHIKKSGDVPETLTDELIRKMKLESNNKNSFRVHRSRHGVNSHFHWMSYYLEKFTSQNRRHFP
;
A
#
# COMPACT_ATOMS: atom_id res chain seq x y z
N MET A 1 19.69 1.76 2.13
CA MET A 1 18.75 0.81 1.51
C MET A 1 17.32 1.17 1.93
N ILE A 2 16.32 0.96 1.07
CA ILE A 2 14.90 1.03 1.47
C ILE A 2 14.42 -0.36 1.90
N PHE A 3 13.64 -0.42 2.98
CA PHE A 3 13.05 -1.65 3.47
C PHE A 3 11.54 -1.49 3.60
N TRP A 4 10.79 -2.32 2.88
CA TRP A 4 9.34 -2.35 2.89
C TRP A 4 8.85 -3.67 3.47
N THR A 5 7.91 -3.59 4.40
CA THR A 5 7.20 -4.77 4.91
C THR A 5 5.71 -4.61 4.69
N PHE A 6 5.11 -5.66 4.16
CA PHE A 6 3.69 -5.75 3.88
C PHE A 6 3.15 -7.07 4.42
N GLN A 7 1.87 -7.09 4.74
CA GLN A 7 1.14 -8.34 4.93
C GLN A 7 0.04 -8.49 3.89
N GLN A 8 -0.35 -9.73 3.65
CA GLN A 8 -1.50 -10.08 2.84
C GLN A 8 -2.30 -11.18 3.55
N THR A 9 -3.59 -10.94 3.78
CA THR A 9 -4.56 -11.93 4.28
C THR A 9 -5.56 -12.30 3.17
N GLU A 10 -6.53 -13.16 3.47
CA GLU A 10 -7.66 -13.39 2.55
C GLU A 10 -8.42 -12.07 2.26
N TRP A 11 -8.49 -11.17 3.25
CA TRP A 11 -9.39 -10.02 3.22
C TRP A 11 -8.69 -8.69 2.91
N ALA A 12 -7.38 -8.61 3.08
CA ALA A 12 -6.67 -7.35 3.01
C ALA A 12 -5.20 -7.48 2.65
N ILE A 13 -4.61 -6.35 2.31
CA ILE A 13 -3.18 -6.16 2.07
C ILE A 13 -2.69 -4.91 2.80
N GLY A 14 -1.40 -4.84 3.08
CA GLY A 14 -0.73 -3.62 3.51
C GLY A 14 -0.48 -3.61 5.01
N GLY A 15 -1.07 -2.64 5.69
CA GLY A 15 -0.90 -2.37 7.11
C GLY A 15 -1.30 -3.53 8.02
N GLY A 16 -0.84 -3.46 9.27
CA GLY A 16 -0.99 -4.50 10.29
C GLY A 16 0.36 -4.84 10.93
N PRO A 17 0.43 -5.90 11.74
CA PRO A 17 1.63 -6.27 12.49
C PRO A 17 2.92 -6.31 11.68
N ILE A 18 2.88 -6.83 10.44
CA ILE A 18 4.08 -6.96 9.61
C ILE A 18 4.58 -5.60 9.12
N ALA A 19 3.67 -4.69 8.75
CA ALA A 19 4.03 -3.33 8.33
C ALA A 19 4.66 -2.53 9.48
N TRP A 20 4.19 -2.75 10.71
CA TRP A 20 4.75 -2.09 11.90
C TRP A 20 6.22 -2.42 12.12
N VAL A 21 6.70 -3.60 11.68
CA VAL A 21 8.12 -3.96 11.78
C VAL A 21 8.99 -2.99 10.98
N GLY A 22 8.59 -2.70 9.73
CA GLY A 22 9.26 -1.72 8.87
C GLY A 22 9.19 -0.31 9.46
N ASP A 23 8.04 0.08 10.03
CA ASP A 23 7.90 1.37 10.72
C ASP A 23 8.85 1.46 11.94
N PHE A 24 8.87 0.43 12.79
CA PHE A 24 9.60 0.42 14.06
C PHE A 24 11.11 0.52 13.89
N ILE A 25 11.66 -0.34 13.03
CA ILE A 25 13.10 -0.37 12.71
C ILE A 25 13.52 0.99 12.12
N GLY A 26 12.57 1.67 11.49
CA GLY A 26 12.71 3.00 10.96
C GLY A 26 13.52 2.99 9.66
N TYR A 27 13.24 3.98 8.82
CA TYR A 27 13.99 4.25 7.60
C TYR A 27 15.31 4.95 7.91
N LYS A 28 16.04 4.46 8.92
CA LYS A 28 17.45 4.79 9.03
C LYS A 28 18.11 4.17 7.81
N GLU A 29 18.87 4.97 7.07
CA GLU A 29 19.62 4.45 5.92
C GLU A 29 20.67 3.47 6.42
N SER A 30 20.27 2.22 6.59
CA SER A 30 21.19 1.12 6.79
C SER A 30 21.74 0.76 5.42
N ASN A 31 23.06 0.66 5.35
CA ASN A 31 23.77 0.18 4.19
C ASN A 31 24.44 -1.13 4.58
N PHE A 32 24.03 -2.21 3.94
CA PHE A 32 24.63 -3.54 4.14
C PHE A 32 25.52 -3.92 2.96
N GLY A 33 25.71 -3.04 1.98
CA GLY A 33 26.46 -3.31 0.75
C GLY A 33 25.69 -2.85 -0.49
N GLN A 34 26.35 -2.88 -1.65
CA GLN A 34 25.84 -2.32 -2.90
C GLN A 34 24.89 -3.24 -3.67
N ALA A 35 24.77 -4.53 -3.31
CA ALA A 35 23.99 -5.48 -4.09
C ALA A 35 22.47 -5.24 -4.01
N ILE A 36 21.98 -4.66 -2.92
CA ILE A 36 20.56 -4.38 -2.69
C ILE A 36 20.37 -2.94 -2.23
N ASN A 37 19.60 -2.16 -3.00
CA ASN A 37 19.16 -0.81 -2.62
C ASN A 37 17.72 -0.79 -2.10
N SER A 38 16.91 -1.81 -2.43
CA SER A 38 15.50 -1.94 -2.04
C SER A 38 15.17 -3.38 -1.70
N LEU A 39 14.60 -3.57 -0.52
CA LEU A 39 14.23 -4.86 0.05
C LEU A 39 12.75 -4.83 0.39
N GLU A 40 11.97 -5.72 -0.20
CA GLU A 40 10.53 -5.83 0.04
C GLU A 40 10.22 -7.22 0.61
N VAL A 41 9.49 -7.27 1.72
CA VAL A 41 9.01 -8.49 2.35
C VAL A 41 7.50 -8.43 2.46
N THR A 42 6.81 -9.33 1.76
CA THR A 42 5.36 -9.53 1.91
C THR A 42 5.09 -10.84 2.63
N VAL A 43 4.45 -10.77 3.80
CA VAL A 43 4.08 -11.95 4.59
C VAL A 43 2.60 -12.28 4.40
N PHE A 44 2.30 -13.53 4.03
CA PHE A 44 0.97 -14.04 3.77
C PHE A 44 0.40 -14.75 5.00
N SER A 45 -0.88 -14.57 5.32
CA SER A 45 -1.55 -15.35 6.36
C SER A 45 -1.65 -16.82 5.99
N ASN A 46 -1.59 -17.70 6.99
CA ASN A 46 -1.93 -19.11 6.80
C ASN A 46 -3.42 -19.22 6.47
N PRO A 47 -3.81 -19.93 5.41
CA PRO A 47 -5.22 -20.21 5.18
C PRO A 47 -5.75 -21.01 6.39
N GLN A 48 -6.73 -20.44 7.09
CA GLN A 48 -7.46 -21.16 8.13
C GLN A 48 -8.13 -22.41 7.52
N PRO A 49 -8.26 -23.52 8.27
CA PRO A 49 -9.16 -24.60 7.88
C PRO A 49 -10.57 -24.05 7.61
N GLN A 50 -11.30 -24.66 6.67
CA GLN A 50 -12.63 -24.23 6.16
C GLN A 50 -13.73 -23.98 7.22
N GLU A 51 -13.48 -24.22 8.51
CA GLU A 51 -14.44 -24.04 9.59
C GLU A 51 -14.53 -22.62 10.16
N PHE A 52 -13.84 -21.64 9.56
CA PHE A 52 -14.04 -20.24 9.95
C PHE A 52 -15.46 -19.78 9.60
N ARG A 53 -16.32 -19.74 10.61
CA ARG A 53 -17.66 -19.15 10.53
C ARG A 53 -17.48 -17.68 10.20
N LYS A 54 -18.08 -17.28 9.07
CA LYS A 54 -18.29 -15.89 8.67
C LYS A 54 -18.44 -14.98 9.90
N PRO A 55 -17.80 -13.80 9.91
CA PRO A 55 -18.19 -12.73 10.82
C PRO A 55 -19.72 -12.58 10.75
N PRO A 56 -20.45 -12.53 11.88
CA PRO A 56 -21.92 -12.61 11.93
C PRO A 56 -22.67 -11.59 11.06
N ASN A 57 -21.97 -10.63 10.44
CA ASN A 57 -22.51 -9.54 9.64
C ASN A 57 -21.86 -9.39 8.24
N SER A 58 -21.11 -10.38 7.73
CA SER A 58 -20.54 -10.32 6.37
C SER A 58 -21.46 -11.01 5.34
N SER A 59 -22.23 -10.21 4.59
CA SER A 59 -22.98 -10.66 3.41
C SER A 59 -22.07 -10.96 2.20
N LEU A 60 -20.75 -10.82 2.36
CA LEU A 60 -19.74 -11.04 1.33
C LEU A 60 -19.61 -12.54 0.99
N ARG A 61 -20.52 -13.05 0.15
CA ARG A 61 -20.11 -14.07 -0.83
C ARG A 61 -19.44 -13.30 -1.98
N ARG A 62 -18.12 -13.08 -1.93
CA ARG A 62 -17.39 -12.52 -3.08
C ARG A 62 -16.42 -13.56 -3.62
N LYS A 63 -16.79 -14.14 -4.77
CA LYS A 63 -16.00 -15.05 -5.64
C LYS A 63 -14.71 -14.41 -6.21
N GLY A 64 -14.13 -13.39 -5.59
CA GLY A 64 -13.25 -12.43 -6.29
C GLY A 64 -11.87 -12.18 -5.72
N ILE A 65 -11.58 -12.53 -4.46
CA ILE A 65 -10.19 -12.52 -3.99
C ILE A 65 -9.66 -13.91 -4.25
N ARG A 66 -8.90 -14.06 -5.34
CA ARG A 66 -8.16 -15.30 -5.60
C ARG A 66 -7.40 -15.64 -4.32
N GLN A 67 -7.69 -16.81 -3.78
CA GLN A 67 -7.03 -17.27 -2.59
C GLN A 67 -5.50 -17.25 -2.80
N PRO A 68 -4.66 -17.12 -1.75
CA PRO A 68 -3.21 -17.23 -1.87
C PRO A 68 -2.69 -18.53 -2.50
N HIS A 69 -3.57 -19.52 -2.73
CA HIS A 69 -3.26 -20.84 -3.30
C HIS A 69 -2.64 -20.81 -4.72
N GLU A 70 -2.71 -19.70 -5.46
CA GLU A 70 -2.04 -19.57 -6.76
C GLU A 70 -0.58 -19.09 -6.65
N ALA A 71 -0.17 -18.46 -5.53
CA ALA A 71 1.21 -18.05 -5.34
C ALA A 71 2.02 -19.21 -4.78
N LYS A 72 3.07 -19.66 -5.50
CA LYS A 72 4.07 -20.55 -4.91
C LYS A 72 4.79 -19.79 -3.79
N LEU A 73 4.48 -20.13 -2.55
CA LEU A 73 5.09 -19.59 -1.34
C LEU A 73 5.91 -20.69 -0.64
N PRO A 74 7.07 -20.37 -0.05
CA PRO A 74 7.74 -19.07 -0.12
C PRO A 74 8.33 -18.82 -1.53
N SER A 75 8.45 -17.56 -1.94
CA SER A 75 9.12 -17.18 -3.19
C SER A 75 9.98 -15.93 -3.03
N VAL A 76 11.06 -15.86 -3.82
CA VAL A 76 11.98 -14.73 -3.81
C VAL A 76 12.43 -14.39 -5.22
N VAL A 77 12.41 -13.09 -5.54
CA VAL A 77 12.81 -12.54 -6.83
C VAL A 77 13.87 -11.49 -6.61
N TYR A 78 15.06 -11.73 -7.15
CA TYR A 78 16.15 -10.76 -7.15
C TYR A 78 16.32 -10.14 -8.54
N ARG A 79 16.11 -8.83 -8.65
CA ARG A 79 16.33 -8.06 -9.88
C ARG A 79 17.67 -7.36 -9.80
N LYS A 80 18.74 -8.07 -10.16
CA LYS A 80 20.13 -7.60 -10.01
C LYS A 80 20.41 -6.23 -10.64
N LYS A 81 19.86 -5.95 -11.83
CA LYS A 81 20.01 -4.65 -12.51
C LYS A 81 19.39 -3.49 -11.73
N GLU A 82 18.24 -3.73 -11.12
CA GLU A 82 17.50 -2.75 -10.32
C GLU A 82 18.01 -2.70 -8.87
N ARG A 83 18.83 -3.69 -8.45
CA ARG A 83 19.27 -3.94 -7.07
C ARG A 83 18.10 -4.11 -6.08
N LYS A 84 16.99 -4.69 -6.56
CA LYS A 84 15.77 -4.93 -5.76
C LYS A 84 15.60 -6.40 -5.43
N LEU A 85 15.31 -6.72 -4.17
CA LEU A 85 14.94 -8.06 -3.73
C LEU A 85 13.51 -8.05 -3.17
N GLY A 86 12.63 -8.86 -3.76
CA GLY A 86 11.27 -9.08 -3.27
C GLY A 86 11.12 -10.48 -2.71
N ILE A 87 10.68 -10.60 -1.46
CA ILE A 87 10.46 -11.84 -0.74
C ILE A 87 8.96 -11.95 -0.43
N LYS A 88 8.38 -13.10 -0.76
CA LYS A 88 7.03 -13.49 -0.38
C LYS A 88 7.11 -14.68 0.56
N TRP A 89 6.62 -14.50 1.77
CA TRP A 89 6.79 -15.44 2.87
C TRP A 89 5.44 -15.89 3.43
N GLN A 90 5.35 -17.14 3.85
CA GLN A 90 4.16 -17.68 4.51
C GLN A 90 4.35 -17.53 6.03
N SER A 91 3.46 -16.77 6.70
CA SER A 91 3.52 -16.54 8.16
C SER A 91 3.67 -17.87 8.90
N GLN A 92 4.63 -17.96 9.82
CA GLN A 92 4.82 -19.10 10.71
C GLN A 92 4.50 -18.74 12.16
N ASN A 93 4.44 -17.45 12.50
CA ASN A 93 4.36 -16.99 13.88
C ASN A 93 3.07 -16.24 14.22
N LEU A 94 2.33 -15.77 13.21
CA LEU A 94 1.04 -15.08 13.40
C LEU A 94 -0.13 -15.90 12.85
N THR A 95 -1.25 -15.86 13.58
CA THR A 95 -2.54 -16.35 13.07
C THR A 95 -3.16 -15.35 12.11
N GLU A 96 -4.15 -15.79 11.34
CA GLU A 96 -4.91 -14.88 10.47
C GLU A 96 -5.55 -13.74 11.26
N ASP A 97 -6.23 -14.03 12.38
CA ASP A 97 -6.85 -13.01 13.25
C ASP A 97 -5.86 -11.98 13.79
N GLU A 98 -4.63 -12.40 14.08
CA GLU A 98 -3.58 -11.49 14.57
C GLU A 98 -3.06 -10.60 13.46
N MET A 99 -2.86 -11.16 12.25
CA MET A 99 -2.62 -10.36 11.05
C MET A 99 -3.82 -9.46 10.74
N GLU A 100 -5.02 -9.84 11.17
CA GLU A 100 -6.22 -9.02 11.06
C GLU A 100 -6.28 -7.86 12.08
N ILE A 101 -5.30 -7.71 12.96
CA ILE A 101 -5.19 -6.50 13.79
C ILE A 101 -4.73 -5.33 12.91
N SER A 102 -5.35 -4.16 13.10
CA SER A 102 -5.05 -2.98 12.30
C SER A 102 -4.98 -1.72 13.15
N GLY A 103 -4.23 -0.74 12.65
CA GLY A 103 -3.97 0.50 13.36
C GLY A 103 -3.01 0.25 14.52
N TRP A 104 -1.99 1.10 14.64
CA TRP A 104 -1.02 0.96 15.71
C TRP A 104 -1.67 1.05 17.09
N GLN A 105 -2.86 1.64 17.25
CA GLN A 105 -3.59 1.72 18.53
C GLN A 105 -3.95 0.35 19.10
N ASN A 106 -4.10 -0.66 18.23
CA ASN A 106 -4.42 -2.03 18.62
C ASN A 106 -3.18 -2.92 18.72
N ALA A 107 -1.98 -2.35 18.56
CA ALA A 107 -0.75 -3.11 18.67
C ALA A 107 -0.59 -3.68 20.09
N THR A 108 -0.17 -4.95 20.13
CA THR A 108 0.27 -5.62 21.35
C THR A 108 1.70 -6.10 21.17
N ARG A 109 2.44 -6.14 22.27
CA ARG A 109 3.86 -6.52 22.27
C ARG A 109 4.08 -7.95 21.78
N SER A 110 3.20 -8.87 22.19
CA SER A 110 3.26 -10.28 21.81
C SER A 110 3.11 -10.48 20.30
N VAL A 111 2.14 -9.79 19.68
CA VAL A 111 1.92 -9.85 18.23
C VAL A 111 3.08 -9.20 17.49
N PHE A 112 3.56 -8.03 17.95
CA PHE A 112 4.69 -7.35 17.32
C PHE A 112 5.98 -8.18 17.32
N ILE A 113 6.35 -8.81 18.45
CA ILE A 113 7.57 -9.64 18.54
C ILE A 113 7.51 -10.81 17.54
N ARG A 114 6.35 -11.44 17.40
CA ARG A 114 6.12 -12.54 16.44
C ARG A 114 6.13 -12.05 14.99
N ALA A 115 5.58 -10.86 14.73
CA ALA A 115 5.70 -10.20 13.43
C ALA A 115 7.17 -9.95 13.04
N VAL A 116 8.00 -9.47 13.98
CA VAL A 116 9.44 -9.31 13.73
C VAL A 116 10.10 -10.65 13.42
N ARG A 117 9.67 -11.75 14.07
CA ARG A 117 10.20 -13.09 13.79
C ARG A 117 9.84 -13.55 12.38
N ASP A 118 8.61 -13.37 11.93
CA ASP A 118 8.23 -13.69 10.54
C ASP A 118 9.05 -12.89 9.52
N VAL A 119 9.26 -11.59 9.75
CA VAL A 119 10.09 -10.76 8.88
C VAL A 119 11.55 -11.21 8.89
N HIS A 120 12.09 -11.52 10.06
CA HIS A 120 13.46 -12.03 10.20
C HIS A 120 13.63 -13.36 9.46
N ASP A 121 12.72 -14.31 9.66
CA ASP A 121 12.79 -15.65 9.04
C ASP A 121 12.64 -15.56 7.52
N ALA A 122 11.75 -14.69 7.03
CA ALA A 122 11.61 -14.39 5.61
C ALA A 122 12.91 -13.86 5.00
N LEU A 123 13.58 -12.93 5.67
CA LEU A 123 14.87 -12.38 5.24
C LEU A 123 15.98 -13.41 5.29
N ALA A 124 16.06 -14.19 6.38
CA ALA A 124 17.07 -15.23 6.54
C ALA A 124 16.97 -16.26 5.42
N TRP A 125 15.76 -16.68 5.06
CA TRP A 125 15.54 -17.56 3.93
C TRP A 125 15.84 -16.87 2.58
N GLY A 126 15.20 -15.73 2.31
CA GLY A 126 15.22 -15.10 0.99
C GLY A 126 16.58 -14.52 0.58
N LEU A 127 17.35 -13.99 1.52
CA LEU A 127 18.70 -13.48 1.26
C LEU A 127 19.65 -14.62 0.91
N ASN A 128 19.62 -15.72 1.68
CA ASN A 128 20.49 -16.89 1.43
C ASN A 128 20.12 -17.64 0.14
N GLU A 129 18.86 -17.61 -0.28
CA GLU A 129 18.40 -18.27 -1.52
C GLU A 129 18.86 -17.53 -2.79
N ARG A 130 19.08 -16.20 -2.74
CA ARG A 130 19.37 -15.39 -3.94
C ARG A 130 20.73 -14.72 -3.95
N LEU A 131 21.32 -14.45 -2.80
CA LEU A 131 22.64 -13.82 -2.72
C LEU A 131 23.72 -14.89 -2.60
N SER A 132 24.82 -14.64 -3.30
CA SER A 132 26.05 -15.42 -3.17
C SER A 132 27.08 -14.64 -2.36
N GLY A 133 28.13 -15.30 -1.88
CA GLY A 133 29.26 -14.62 -1.22
C GLY A 133 30.04 -13.62 -2.10
N ARG A 134 29.68 -13.47 -3.39
CA ARG A 134 30.24 -12.47 -4.30
C ARG A 134 29.38 -11.22 -4.41
N ASP A 135 28.13 -11.28 -3.99
CA ASP A 135 27.26 -10.11 -3.96
C ASP A 135 27.67 -9.28 -2.74
N ASP A 136 28.00 -8.01 -2.96
CA ASP A 136 28.39 -7.07 -1.91
C ASP A 136 27.16 -6.76 -1.02
N PHE A 137 26.88 -7.65 -0.07
CA PHE A 137 25.79 -7.53 0.90
C PHE A 137 26.06 -8.38 2.16
N ASP A 138 26.15 -7.71 3.31
CA ASP A 138 26.29 -8.31 4.64
C ASP A 138 24.93 -8.80 5.16
N ILE A 139 24.64 -10.07 4.87
CA ILE A 139 23.41 -10.75 5.31
C ILE A 139 23.32 -10.75 6.84
N SER A 140 24.43 -11.01 7.54
CA SER A 140 24.45 -11.10 9.00
C SER A 140 24.10 -9.77 9.66
N ALA A 141 24.68 -8.67 9.19
CA ALA A 141 24.34 -7.33 9.66
C ALA A 141 22.88 -6.96 9.36
N CYS A 142 22.35 -7.34 8.19
CA CYS A 142 20.96 -7.10 7.84
C CYS A 142 19.99 -7.85 8.77
N LEU A 143 20.29 -9.12 9.11
CA LEU A 143 19.45 -9.91 10.02
C LEU A 143 19.50 -9.39 11.45
N GLU A 144 20.68 -9.01 11.94
CA GLU A 144 20.82 -8.44 13.28
C GLU A 144 20.09 -7.10 13.39
N TRP A 145 20.12 -6.27 12.34
CA TRP A 145 19.38 -5.02 12.28
C TRP A 145 17.86 -5.21 12.46
N VAL A 146 17.28 -6.26 11.90
CA VAL A 146 15.86 -6.58 12.13
C VAL A 146 15.63 -7.14 13.53
N LYS A 147 16.54 -7.99 14.01
CA LYS A 147 16.46 -8.60 15.34
C LYS A 147 16.56 -7.57 16.48
N VAL A 148 17.27 -6.47 16.27
CA VAL A 148 17.30 -5.32 17.20
C VAL A 148 15.88 -4.84 17.54
N ALA A 149 14.92 -4.94 16.61
CA ALA A 149 13.53 -4.59 16.91
C ALA A 149 12.88 -5.51 17.95
N GLN A 150 13.25 -6.79 18.05
CA GLN A 150 12.78 -7.68 19.12
C GLN A 150 13.41 -7.35 20.48
N VAL A 151 14.67 -6.93 20.49
CA VAL A 151 15.41 -6.65 21.72
C VAL A 151 15.00 -5.32 22.34
N HIS A 152 14.70 -4.32 21.51
CA HIS A 152 14.36 -2.97 21.95
C HIS A 152 12.85 -2.70 21.97
N VAL A 153 12.02 -3.74 21.91
CA VAL A 153 10.57 -3.55 22.06
C VAL A 153 10.30 -2.92 23.43
N PRO A 154 9.54 -1.82 23.51
CA PRO A 154 9.19 -1.21 24.79
C PRO A 154 8.50 -2.20 25.73
N THR A 155 8.68 -2.06 27.04
CA THR A 155 8.20 -3.05 28.01
C THR A 155 6.68 -3.09 28.12
N THR A 156 5.96 -2.05 27.69
CA THR A 156 4.50 -1.98 27.73
C THR A 156 3.89 -1.87 26.34
N ASP A 157 2.63 -2.30 26.19
CA ASP A 157 1.88 -2.12 24.95
C ASP A 157 1.69 -0.63 24.62
N GLU A 158 1.50 0.21 25.64
CA GLU A 158 1.29 1.66 25.44
C GLU A 158 2.53 2.35 24.90
N ASP A 159 3.70 2.02 25.44
CA ASP A 159 4.97 2.56 24.93
C ASP A 159 5.25 2.07 23.50
N LEU A 160 4.90 0.82 23.18
CA LEU A 160 4.99 0.30 21.81
C LEU A 160 4.11 1.12 20.86
N ARG A 161 2.85 1.38 21.22
CA ARG A 161 1.92 2.19 20.41
C ARG A 161 2.44 3.59 20.19
N SER A 162 2.97 4.22 21.24
CA SER A 162 3.60 5.55 21.16
C SER A 162 4.80 5.57 20.19
N VAL A 163 5.68 4.55 20.29
CA VAL A 163 6.82 4.42 19.37
C VAL A 163 6.36 4.20 17.93
N LEU A 164 5.39 3.31 17.69
CA LEU A 164 4.87 3.04 16.35
C LEU A 164 4.19 4.27 15.74
N SER A 165 3.41 5.01 16.53
CA SER A 165 2.78 6.26 16.10
C SER A 165 3.84 7.27 15.64
N ARG A 166 4.82 7.56 16.51
CA ARG A 166 5.92 8.49 16.21
C ARG A 166 6.71 8.07 14.97
N ARG A 167 7.03 6.77 14.83
CA ARG A 167 7.75 6.23 13.68
C ARG A 167 6.95 6.30 12.39
N SER A 168 5.64 6.07 12.46
CA SER A 168 4.74 6.21 11.33
C SER A 168 4.73 7.66 10.83
N GLU A 169 4.70 8.64 11.73
CA GLU A 169 4.82 10.07 11.39
C GLU A 169 6.18 10.41 10.79
N GLU A 170 7.29 9.98 11.41
CA GLU A 170 8.64 10.16 10.87
C GLU A 170 8.76 9.59 9.45
N HIS A 171 8.20 8.40 9.21
CA HIS A 171 8.15 7.82 7.88
C HIS A 171 7.35 8.68 6.90
N LEU A 172 6.15 9.14 7.29
CA LEU A 172 5.33 10.02 6.46
C LEU A 172 6.06 11.33 6.10
N HIS A 173 6.86 11.85 7.02
CA HIS A 173 7.73 13.00 6.75
C HIS A 173 8.83 12.66 5.75
N LEU A 174 9.48 11.50 5.90
CA LEU A 174 10.54 11.07 4.99
C LEU A 174 10.01 10.82 3.56
N VAL A 175 8.88 10.12 3.41
CA VAL A 175 8.30 9.86 2.07
C VAL A 175 7.86 11.13 1.37
N ARG A 176 7.51 12.18 2.11
CA ARG A 176 7.18 13.51 1.54
C ARG A 176 8.38 14.25 0.96
N THR A 177 9.61 13.78 1.18
CA THR A 177 10.81 14.44 0.65
C THR A 177 11.05 14.11 -0.82
N LYS A 178 11.46 15.10 -1.62
CA LYS A 178 11.82 14.90 -3.04
C LYS A 178 12.92 13.85 -3.23
N ASP A 179 13.84 13.73 -2.28
CA ASP A 179 14.93 12.74 -2.35
C ASP A 179 14.47 11.31 -2.10
N PHE A 180 13.43 11.10 -1.29
CA PHE A 180 12.86 9.77 -1.13
C PHE A 180 12.17 9.29 -2.41
N HIS A 181 11.54 10.20 -3.16
CA HIS A 181 10.89 9.87 -4.43
C HIS A 181 11.85 9.42 -5.52
N LYS A 182 13.09 9.93 -5.54
CA LYS A 182 14.15 9.47 -6.44
C LYS A 182 14.54 8.01 -6.23
N LYS A 183 14.17 7.42 -5.09
CA LYS A 183 14.45 6.01 -4.79
C LYS A 183 13.40 5.06 -5.38
N PHE A 184 12.27 5.58 -5.86
CA PHE A 184 11.32 4.81 -6.64
C PHE A 184 11.69 4.85 -8.12
N ASP A 185 11.46 3.73 -8.79
CA ASP A 185 11.72 3.55 -10.22
C ASP A 185 10.55 4.12 -11.04
N ILE A 186 10.34 5.42 -10.89
CA ILE A 186 9.26 6.19 -11.54
C ILE A 186 9.92 7.20 -12.46
N ASP A 187 9.50 7.21 -13.72
CA ASP A 187 9.89 8.25 -14.66
C ASP A 187 9.10 9.54 -14.40
N TRP A 188 9.69 10.41 -13.59
CA TRP A 188 9.14 11.72 -13.22
C TRP A 188 9.19 12.75 -14.35
N SER A 189 9.97 12.51 -15.42
CA SER A 189 10.21 13.51 -16.47
C SER A 189 8.94 13.86 -17.27
N SER A 190 7.97 12.96 -17.26
CA SER A 190 6.68 13.12 -17.94
C SER A 190 5.55 13.64 -17.04
N MET A 191 5.88 14.07 -15.82
CA MET A 191 4.93 14.50 -14.79
C MET A 191 5.18 15.96 -14.37
N HIS A 192 4.20 16.55 -13.69
CA HIS A 192 4.34 17.85 -13.05
C HIS A 192 5.50 17.84 -12.05
N GLU A 193 6.25 18.95 -11.94
CA GLU A 193 7.47 19.03 -11.13
C GLU A 193 7.27 18.73 -9.64
N ASP A 194 6.06 19.03 -9.15
CA ASP A 194 5.65 18.77 -7.77
C ASP A 194 4.79 17.52 -7.59
N ALA A 195 4.51 16.75 -8.65
CA ALA A 195 3.67 15.56 -8.57
C ALA A 195 4.12 14.60 -7.46
N ALA A 196 5.43 14.42 -7.32
CA ALA A 196 6.05 13.62 -6.27
C ALA A 196 5.68 14.14 -4.87
N TYR A 197 5.85 15.44 -4.62
CA TYR A 197 5.50 16.07 -3.34
C TYR A 197 3.99 15.99 -3.06
N LEU A 198 3.18 16.25 -4.08
CA LEU A 198 1.74 16.24 -3.99
C LEU A 198 1.23 14.86 -3.60
N LEU A 199 1.63 13.82 -4.36
CA LEU A 199 1.27 12.41 -4.11
C LEU A 199 2.30 11.72 -3.21
N TYR A 200 2.60 12.29 -2.05
CA TYR A 200 3.68 11.83 -1.18
C TYR A 200 3.57 10.40 -0.63
N HIS A 201 2.46 9.69 -0.83
CA HIS A 201 2.30 8.34 -0.30
C HIS A 201 2.77 7.33 -1.36
N PRO A 202 3.81 6.51 -1.08
CA PRO A 202 4.40 5.57 -2.05
C PRO A 202 3.37 4.65 -2.71
N ASP A 203 2.35 4.22 -1.96
CA ASP A 203 1.29 3.37 -2.48
C ASP A 203 0.49 4.03 -3.63
N LEU A 204 0.42 5.37 -3.68
CA LEU A 204 -0.23 6.12 -4.78
C LEU A 204 0.56 6.08 -6.09
N TRP A 205 1.75 5.48 -6.06
CA TRP A 205 2.64 5.27 -7.18
C TRP A 205 2.87 3.80 -7.52
N ASN A 206 2.39 2.88 -6.70
CA ASN A 206 2.67 1.47 -6.88
C ASN A 206 1.98 0.96 -8.15
N ASP A 207 2.75 0.82 -9.21
CA ASP A 207 2.27 0.40 -10.52
C ASP A 207 2.03 -1.12 -10.59
N THR A 208 2.53 -1.87 -9.60
CA THR A 208 2.31 -3.31 -9.45
C THR A 208 1.09 -3.62 -8.60
N ASP A 209 0.58 -2.63 -7.87
CA ASP A 209 -0.64 -2.77 -7.09
C ASP A 209 -1.88 -2.48 -7.95
N GLU A 210 -2.50 -3.52 -8.49
CA GLU A 210 -3.76 -3.44 -9.23
C GLU A 210 -4.93 -2.77 -8.44
N ARG A 211 -4.77 -2.51 -7.15
CA ARG A 211 -5.76 -1.80 -6.33
C ARG A 211 -5.57 -0.30 -6.37
N MET A 212 -4.41 0.20 -6.76
CA MET A 212 -4.09 1.62 -6.75
C MET A 212 -4.50 2.27 -8.08
N PRO A 213 -4.93 3.56 -8.07
CA PRO A 213 -5.35 4.26 -9.27
C PRO A 213 -4.36 4.19 -10.44
N PRO A 214 -3.01 4.17 -10.28
CA PRO A 214 -2.09 3.92 -11.39
C PRO A 214 -1.68 2.46 -11.61
N GLY A 215 -1.98 1.54 -10.70
CA GLY A 215 -1.45 0.18 -10.76
C GLY A 215 -2.31 -0.81 -11.54
N ASN A 216 -3.61 -0.57 -11.67
CA ASN A 216 -4.44 -1.34 -12.60
C ASN A 216 -4.28 -0.86 -14.06
N GLN A 217 -4.64 -1.75 -14.99
CA GLN A 217 -4.58 -1.47 -16.43
C GLN A 217 -5.42 -0.25 -16.83
N LEU A 218 -6.56 -0.06 -16.18
CA LEU A 218 -7.45 1.08 -16.40
C LEU A 218 -6.76 2.40 -16.11
N GLY A 219 -6.16 2.50 -14.93
CA GLY A 219 -5.36 3.62 -14.44
C GLY A 219 -4.17 3.97 -15.31
N LYS A 220 -3.39 2.96 -15.68
CA LYS A 220 -2.27 3.12 -16.64
C LYS A 220 -2.78 3.62 -17.99
N GLY A 221 -3.93 3.10 -18.45
CA GLY A 221 -4.57 3.54 -19.69
C GLY A 221 -5.04 4.99 -19.64
N ILE A 222 -5.64 5.41 -18.53
CA ILE A 222 -6.07 6.79 -18.30
C ILE A 222 -4.88 7.75 -18.27
N LEU A 223 -3.85 7.44 -17.49
CA LEU A 223 -2.65 8.28 -17.41
C LEU A 223 -1.91 8.38 -18.76
N LYS A 224 -1.87 7.29 -19.53
CA LYS A 224 -1.23 7.25 -20.85
C LYS A 224 -1.95 8.10 -21.89
N ASN A 225 -3.29 8.15 -21.84
CA ASN A 225 -4.11 8.89 -22.78
C ASN A 225 -4.69 10.17 -22.15
N PHE A 226 -3.97 10.75 -21.19
CA PHE A 226 -4.48 11.86 -20.40
C PHE A 226 -4.90 13.05 -21.26
N ASP A 227 -4.12 13.44 -22.28
CA ASP A 227 -4.42 14.57 -23.16
C ASP A 227 -5.79 14.44 -23.87
N TYR A 228 -6.19 13.21 -24.19
CA TYR A 228 -7.53 12.93 -24.73
C TYR A 228 -8.60 13.08 -23.65
N TYR A 229 -8.35 12.50 -22.47
CA TYR A 229 -9.32 12.49 -21.38
C TYR A 229 -9.52 13.86 -20.72
N GLU A 230 -8.49 14.69 -20.64
CA GLU A 230 -8.57 16.06 -20.11
C GLU A 230 -9.59 16.92 -20.87
N ASN A 231 -9.69 16.70 -22.18
CA ASN A 231 -10.60 17.43 -23.06
C ASN A 231 -11.95 16.74 -23.28
N THR A 232 -12.18 15.61 -22.61
CA THR A 232 -13.40 14.81 -22.76
C THR A 232 -14.26 14.89 -21.51
N SER A 233 -15.57 15.09 -21.67
CA SER A 233 -16.48 15.07 -20.51
C SER A 233 -16.48 13.71 -19.83
N LEU A 234 -16.61 13.66 -18.49
CA LEU A 234 -16.62 12.39 -17.73
C LEU A 234 -17.63 11.37 -18.30
N ILE A 235 -18.80 11.83 -18.73
CA ILE A 235 -19.82 10.99 -19.38
C ILE A 235 -19.27 10.39 -20.68
N GLY A 236 -18.60 11.18 -21.51
CA GLY A 236 -17.96 10.70 -22.74
C GLY A 236 -16.85 9.69 -22.47
N ILE A 237 -16.03 9.93 -21.42
CA ILE A 237 -14.98 8.99 -20.99
C ILE A 237 -15.59 7.65 -20.60
N LEU A 238 -16.57 7.66 -19.68
CA LEU A 238 -17.23 6.45 -19.21
C LEU A 238 -17.92 5.70 -20.35
N THR A 239 -18.60 6.44 -21.24
CA THR A 239 -19.24 5.86 -22.43
C THR A 239 -18.22 5.18 -23.36
N SER A 240 -17.06 5.81 -23.59
CA SER A 240 -15.99 5.22 -24.41
C SER A 240 -15.40 3.93 -23.81
N LEU A 241 -15.51 3.78 -22.49
CA LEU A 241 -15.10 2.59 -21.74
C LEU A 241 -16.23 1.56 -21.59
N GLY A 242 -17.42 1.83 -22.16
CA GLY A 242 -18.59 0.97 -22.03
C GLY A 242 -19.20 0.95 -20.63
N LEU A 243 -19.03 2.04 -19.86
CA LEU A 243 -19.51 2.18 -18.50
C LEU A 243 -20.60 3.25 -18.40
N SER A 244 -21.57 3.01 -17.52
CA SER A 244 -22.53 4.02 -17.08
C SER A 244 -21.93 4.94 -16.03
N THR A 245 -22.50 6.13 -15.85
CA THR A 245 -22.17 6.99 -14.69
C THR A 245 -22.52 6.31 -13.37
N TYR A 246 -21.85 6.72 -12.30
CA TYR A 246 -22.09 6.18 -10.95
C TYR A 246 -23.58 6.23 -10.55
N ASP A 247 -24.27 7.33 -10.82
CA ASP A 247 -25.69 7.49 -10.47
C ASP A 247 -26.64 6.69 -11.37
N ASN A 248 -26.25 6.41 -12.61
CA ASN A 248 -27.07 5.68 -13.59
C ASN A 248 -26.77 4.17 -13.65
N ALA A 249 -25.68 3.71 -13.04
CA ALA A 249 -25.34 2.31 -13.02
C ALA A 249 -26.34 1.51 -12.17
N LEU A 250 -26.97 0.52 -12.80
CA LEU A 250 -27.97 -0.36 -12.18
C LEU A 250 -27.33 -1.47 -11.33
N VAL A 251 -26.10 -1.85 -11.66
CA VAL A 251 -25.35 -2.91 -10.99
C VAL A 251 -24.24 -2.28 -10.14
N TYR A 252 -24.07 -2.79 -8.91
CA TYR A 252 -23.08 -2.27 -7.97
C TYR A 252 -21.65 -2.31 -8.52
N ASP A 253 -21.27 -3.38 -9.21
CA ASP A 253 -19.92 -3.51 -9.77
C ASP A 253 -19.62 -2.43 -10.81
N ASP A 254 -20.62 -2.01 -11.60
CA ASP A 254 -20.45 -0.94 -12.58
C ASP A 254 -20.37 0.44 -11.90
N LYS A 255 -21.05 0.64 -10.76
CA LYS A 255 -20.84 1.83 -9.90
C LYS A 255 -19.40 1.91 -9.44
N ILE A 256 -18.84 0.79 -8.98
CA ILE A 256 -17.44 0.74 -8.51
C ILE A 256 -16.45 0.98 -9.65
N LYS A 257 -16.68 0.41 -10.83
CA LYS A 257 -15.83 0.68 -12.01
C LYS A 257 -15.88 2.14 -12.42
N ALA A 258 -17.06 2.76 -12.45
CA ALA A 258 -17.21 4.18 -12.74
C ALA A 258 -16.42 5.04 -11.72
N LEU A 259 -16.52 4.72 -10.43
CA LEU A 259 -15.73 5.37 -9.38
C LEU A 259 -14.22 5.19 -9.56
N GLN A 260 -13.77 4.02 -9.98
CA GLN A 260 -12.36 3.76 -10.27
C GLN A 260 -11.84 4.61 -11.44
N VAL A 261 -12.66 4.84 -12.47
CA VAL A 261 -12.34 5.78 -13.57
C VAL A 261 -12.21 7.20 -13.06
N GLU A 262 -13.21 7.69 -12.32
CA GLU A 262 -13.19 9.05 -11.74
C GLU A 262 -11.95 9.26 -10.85
N LEU A 263 -11.63 8.27 -10.01
CA LEU A 263 -10.44 8.28 -9.16
C LEU A 263 -9.14 8.29 -9.98
N ALA A 264 -9.03 7.44 -11.00
CA ALA A 264 -7.87 7.42 -11.89
C ALA A 264 -7.68 8.75 -12.64
N LEU A 265 -8.77 9.40 -13.07
CA LEU A 265 -8.74 10.73 -13.68
C LEU A 265 -8.25 11.80 -12.71
N ALA A 266 -8.79 11.83 -11.49
CA ALA A 266 -8.35 12.78 -10.46
C ALA A 266 -6.84 12.66 -10.18
N PHE A 267 -6.34 11.43 -10.04
CA PHE A 267 -4.91 11.19 -9.84
C PHE A 267 -4.08 11.50 -11.09
N ALA A 268 -4.60 11.29 -12.29
CA ALA A 268 -3.90 11.65 -13.52
C ALA A 268 -3.74 13.18 -13.64
N HIS A 269 -4.79 13.94 -13.29
CA HIS A 269 -4.73 15.40 -13.19
C HIS A 269 -3.63 15.84 -12.20
N ILE A 270 -3.63 15.36 -10.96
CA ILE A 270 -2.58 15.72 -9.98
C ILE A 270 -1.17 15.41 -10.52
N LYS A 271 -1.00 14.30 -11.26
CA LYS A 271 0.29 13.90 -11.85
C LYS A 271 0.72 14.78 -13.02
N LYS A 272 -0.22 15.23 -13.84
CA LYS A 272 0.07 15.92 -15.12
C LYS A 272 0.05 17.43 -14.98
N SER A 273 -0.92 17.97 -14.24
CA SER A 273 -1.10 19.41 -14.05
C SER A 273 -0.75 19.89 -12.63
N GLY A 274 -0.49 18.99 -11.68
CA GLY A 274 -0.23 19.40 -10.29
C GLY A 274 -1.48 19.82 -9.51
N ASP A 275 -2.65 19.72 -10.15
CA ASP A 275 -3.94 20.13 -9.60
C ASP A 275 -5.05 19.22 -10.12
N VAL A 276 -6.26 19.28 -9.55
CA VAL A 276 -7.43 18.52 -10.00
C VAL A 276 -8.67 19.42 -10.06
N PRO A 277 -9.49 19.34 -11.13
CA PRO A 277 -10.70 20.16 -11.23
C PRO A 277 -11.62 20.00 -10.02
N GLU A 278 -12.11 21.12 -9.48
CA GLU A 278 -12.96 21.12 -8.27
C GLU A 278 -14.24 20.29 -8.47
N THR A 279 -14.86 20.44 -9.64
CA THR A 279 -16.08 19.70 -10.01
C THR A 279 -15.87 18.19 -9.99
N LEU A 280 -14.69 17.72 -10.43
CA LEU A 280 -14.36 16.30 -10.38
C LEU A 280 -14.12 15.84 -8.93
N THR A 281 -13.46 16.67 -8.12
CA THR A 281 -12.98 16.25 -6.80
C THR A 281 -14.06 16.26 -5.74
N ASP A 282 -14.90 17.30 -5.69
CA ASP A 282 -15.97 17.40 -4.70
C ASP A 282 -17.01 16.28 -4.88
N GLU A 283 -17.39 16.01 -6.13
CA GLU A 283 -18.33 14.95 -6.47
C GLU A 283 -17.74 13.56 -6.16
N LEU A 284 -16.48 13.34 -6.53
CA LEU A 284 -15.76 12.11 -6.26
C LEU A 284 -15.60 11.84 -4.76
N ILE A 285 -15.20 12.84 -3.96
CA ILE A 285 -15.09 12.71 -2.49
C ILE A 285 -16.45 12.32 -1.89
N ARG A 286 -17.53 12.98 -2.32
CA ARG A 286 -18.90 12.66 -1.85
C ARG A 286 -19.26 11.21 -2.14
N LYS A 287 -19.06 10.74 -3.38
CA LYS A 287 -19.37 9.35 -3.78
C LYS A 287 -18.47 8.35 -3.03
N MET A 288 -17.18 8.64 -2.90
CA MET A 288 -16.25 7.80 -2.15
C MET A 288 -16.67 7.67 -0.68
N LYS A 289 -17.11 8.75 -0.02
CA LYS A 289 -17.63 8.70 1.35
C LYS A 289 -18.89 7.84 1.48
N LEU A 290 -19.80 7.88 0.50
CA LEU A 290 -20.98 7.00 0.48
C LEU A 290 -20.57 5.52 0.38
N GLU A 291 -19.57 5.22 -0.44
CA GLU A 291 -19.02 3.87 -0.59
C GLU A 291 -18.02 3.48 0.50
N SER A 292 -17.65 4.43 1.38
CA SER A 292 -16.63 4.24 2.41
C SER A 292 -17.07 3.36 3.56
N ASN A 293 -18.36 3.03 3.66
CA ASN A 293 -18.88 2.16 4.69
C ASN A 293 -18.36 0.71 4.49
N ASN A 294 -17.90 0.07 5.57
CA ASN A 294 -17.33 -1.28 5.56
C ASN A 294 -18.27 -2.34 4.95
N LYS A 295 -19.57 -2.07 4.87
CA LYS A 295 -20.58 -2.94 4.24
C LYS A 295 -20.58 -2.88 2.70
N ASN A 296 -20.10 -1.77 2.12
CA ASN A 296 -20.18 -1.52 0.67
C ASN A 296 -18.81 -1.67 0.01
N SER A 297 -17.73 -1.26 0.68
CA SER A 297 -16.39 -1.25 0.09
C SER A 297 -16.02 -2.50 -0.72
N PHE A 298 -15.63 -2.29 -1.97
CA PHE A 298 -15.19 -3.35 -2.90
C PHE A 298 -13.94 -4.09 -2.37
N ARG A 299 -13.06 -3.38 -1.62
CA ARG A 299 -11.81 -3.89 -1.03
C ARG A 299 -11.45 -3.10 0.25
N VAL A 300 -11.15 -3.79 1.36
CA VAL A 300 -10.67 -3.17 2.61
C VAL A 300 -9.18 -2.90 2.47
N HIS A 301 -8.77 -1.62 2.51
CA HIS A 301 -7.36 -1.25 2.48
C HIS A 301 -6.88 -1.03 3.91
N ARG A 302 -5.99 -1.89 4.38
CA ARG A 302 -5.35 -1.66 5.67
C ARG A 302 -4.23 -0.67 5.43
N SER A 303 -4.49 0.60 5.72
CA SER A 303 -3.41 1.57 5.79
C SER A 303 -2.69 1.43 7.14
N ARG A 304 -1.52 2.05 7.27
CA ARG A 304 -0.78 2.11 8.55
C ARG A 304 -1.59 2.79 9.67
N HIS A 305 -2.67 3.49 9.34
CA HIS A 305 -3.55 4.20 10.27
C HIS A 305 -4.83 3.43 10.66
N GLY A 306 -5.08 2.23 10.13
CA GLY A 306 -6.25 1.41 10.50
C GLY A 306 -6.91 0.65 9.35
N VAL A 307 -7.94 -0.15 9.68
CA VAL A 307 -8.89 -0.76 8.74
C VAL A 307 -9.90 0.31 8.32
N ASN A 308 -9.74 0.81 7.10
CA ASN A 308 -10.73 1.65 6.45
C ASN A 308 -10.91 1.12 5.01
N SER A 309 -12.06 1.40 4.39
CA SER A 309 -12.25 1.09 2.98
C SER A 309 -11.20 1.80 2.12
N HIS A 310 -10.83 1.22 0.96
CA HIS A 310 -9.93 1.90 0.02
C HIS A 310 -10.43 3.31 -0.35
N PHE A 311 -11.75 3.47 -0.52
CA PHE A 311 -12.38 4.76 -0.78
C PHE A 311 -12.33 5.73 0.40
N HIS A 312 -12.35 5.26 1.64
CA HIS A 312 -12.17 6.13 2.80
C HIS A 312 -10.76 6.72 2.81
N TRP A 313 -9.74 5.88 2.54
CA TRP A 313 -8.37 6.36 2.48
C TRP A 313 -8.14 7.34 1.32
N MET A 314 -8.68 7.04 0.13
CA MET A 314 -8.62 7.92 -1.04
C MET A 314 -9.36 9.24 -0.82
N SER A 315 -10.55 9.21 -0.21
CA SER A 315 -11.31 10.44 0.09
C SER A 315 -10.58 11.31 1.09
N TYR A 316 -10.09 10.75 2.20
CA TYR A 316 -9.28 11.49 3.16
C TYR A 316 -8.05 12.13 2.51
N TYR A 317 -7.38 11.41 1.61
CA TYR A 317 -6.23 11.93 0.88
C TYR A 317 -6.62 13.11 -0.03
N LEU A 318 -7.66 12.97 -0.86
CA LEU A 318 -8.10 14.04 -1.76
C LEU A 318 -8.63 15.26 -0.99
N GLU A 319 -9.32 15.06 0.14
CA GLU A 319 -9.74 16.16 1.03
C GLU A 319 -8.55 16.94 1.59
N LYS A 320 -7.51 16.21 1.99
CA LYS A 320 -6.29 16.83 2.47
C LYS A 320 -5.57 17.56 1.34
N PHE A 321 -5.49 16.97 0.15
CA PHE A 321 -4.92 17.61 -1.04
C PHE A 321 -5.62 18.93 -1.35
N THR A 322 -6.95 18.93 -1.46
CA THR A 322 -7.71 20.14 -1.81
C THR A 322 -7.68 21.19 -0.71
N SER A 323 -7.71 20.79 0.57
CA SER A 323 -7.65 21.75 1.69
C SER A 323 -6.27 22.38 1.90
N GLN A 324 -5.18 21.66 1.57
CA GLN A 324 -3.80 22.14 1.75
C GLN A 324 -3.28 22.92 0.54
N ASN A 325 -3.54 22.45 -0.69
CA ASN A 325 -3.00 23.11 -1.89
C ASN A 325 -3.74 24.38 -2.28
N ARG A 326 -5.05 24.49 -1.95
CA ARG A 326 -5.81 25.76 -2.07
C ARG A 326 -5.25 26.89 -1.19
N ARG A 327 -4.29 26.62 -0.31
CA ARG A 327 -3.64 27.63 0.55
C ARG A 327 -2.20 27.96 0.16
N HIS A 328 -1.59 27.24 -0.78
CA HIS A 328 -0.14 27.31 -1.03
C HIS A 328 0.27 27.62 -2.47
N PHE A 329 -0.68 27.73 -3.40
CA PHE A 329 -0.41 28.18 -4.76
C PHE A 329 -1.37 29.32 -5.11
N PRO A 330 -0.89 30.58 -5.14
CA PRO A 330 -1.66 31.72 -5.64
C PRO A 330 -1.83 31.71 -7.16
#